data_AF-K1LY01-F1
#
_entry.id   AF-K1LY01-F1
#
_cell.length_a   1.000
_cell.length_b   1.000
_cell.length_c   1.000
_cell.angle_alpha   90.00
_cell.angle_beta   90.00
_cell.angle_gamma   90.00
#
_symmetry.space_group_name_H-M   'P 1'
#
loop_
_entity.id
_entity.type
_entity.pdbx_description
1 polymer ?
#
loop_
_entity_poly.entity_id
_entity_poly.type
_entity_poly.pdbx_seq_one_letter_code
_entity_poly.pdbx_strand_id
1 'polypeptide(L)'
;MEKVDLSRNIKNQKSYFSRFFYLLTFTSLITFRLSAQNEIPQLLDDLKKSKRDTQMVWIYRDLAFYYLDKNLDSALYFSELGIQLSKELGFPSGEIWTLYQKALAEEFMDNFEASVSSLQAAYEISFAIQDSLSMSKLINALGVAHYYQSRLKEAIAYYQDAFTLSEKINYQEGIAQSLNNLGVIHRQRRNFKRALDIYQQSLEIKMANKDTIGIINSKYNLGLLHSYTYDYDKSLQEFSDAEKLLQNTKQEHNLAEVKIGQGVAYYNLDRYEDAKTFLNDGLKKLKPSNVFEKISALTYLGMIELRSGAPEIGMQKLLEAYEMVKETERLELQRQVNREMATAYELLNQPSQSVAYWKAYNSINDSINNEQRQWAIEEMQARFETIEKDKIIQMQELQLAKEKSQKSRFIFLIIFLVMASLGTVYYFFKFRKKEKLSPVLVQPEIIRPSLELDFKKINTKLLSPLTNRESEIVRLVEEGLTNSEIAARLFVSENTVKTHLKNVFSKTNALNRTDLIHKLRSF
;
A
#
# COMPACT_ATOMS: atom_id res chain seq x y z
N MET A 1 -40.41 42.40 14.74
CA MET A 1 -39.37 42.10 13.73
C MET A 1 -38.01 42.68 14.17
N GLU A 2 -37.49 42.48 15.38
CA GLU A 2 -37.32 41.22 16.15
C GLU A 2 -36.27 40.30 15.52
N LYS A 3 -35.14 40.16 16.21
CA LYS A 3 -34.03 39.27 15.84
C LYS A 3 -34.33 37.88 16.41
N VAL A 4 -34.21 36.84 15.59
CA VAL A 4 -34.22 35.46 16.09
C VAL A 4 -32.78 35.00 16.32
N ASP A 5 -32.44 34.78 17.58
CA ASP A 5 -31.20 34.12 18.00
C ASP A 5 -31.34 32.60 17.80
N LEU A 6 -30.33 31.97 17.18
CA LEU A 6 -30.28 30.53 16.92
C LEU A 6 -29.04 29.86 17.54
N SER A 7 -28.53 30.42 18.65
CA SER A 7 -27.39 29.89 19.41
C SER A 7 -27.76 28.76 20.39
N ARG A 8 -28.27 27.61 19.92
CA ARG A 8 -28.35 26.40 20.77
C ARG A 8 -28.34 25.05 20.02
N ASN A 9 -27.67 24.08 20.66
CA ASN A 9 -27.75 22.63 20.44
C ASN A 9 -27.47 22.06 19.04
N ILE A 10 -26.18 21.89 18.73
CA ILE A 10 -25.58 20.56 18.94
C ILE A 10 -24.32 20.70 19.81
N LYS A 11 -24.48 20.50 21.12
CA LYS A 11 -23.36 20.21 22.04
C LYS A 11 -23.26 18.70 22.19
N ASN A 12 -22.16 18.10 21.75
CA ASN A 12 -21.47 17.01 22.46
C ASN A 12 -20.16 16.62 21.76
N GLN A 13 -19.32 15.84 22.46
CA GLN A 13 -18.05 15.25 21.98
C GLN A 13 -16.91 16.21 21.59
N LYS A 14 -16.60 17.16 22.48
CA LYS A 14 -15.20 17.56 22.77
C LYS A 14 -14.97 17.65 24.29
N SER A 15 -14.87 16.50 24.96
CA SER A 15 -14.17 16.36 26.25
C SER A 15 -13.97 14.88 26.61
N TYR A 16 -12.80 14.32 26.28
CA TYR A 16 -12.24 13.14 26.93
C TYR A 16 -10.71 13.29 26.95
N PHE A 17 -10.23 14.04 27.94
CA PHE A 17 -8.81 14.24 28.22
C PHE A 17 -8.64 14.40 29.73
N SER A 18 -7.55 13.86 30.32
CA SER A 18 -7.13 14.11 31.71
C SER A 18 -8.18 13.73 32.80
N ARG A 19 -8.15 12.58 33.48
CA ARG A 19 -7.04 11.91 34.20
C ARG A 19 -7.49 10.57 34.81
N PHE A 20 -6.62 9.55 34.81
CA PHE A 20 -6.25 8.83 36.03
C PHE A 20 -4.86 8.18 35.84
N PHE A 21 -4.03 8.19 36.90
CA PHE A 21 -2.63 7.71 36.92
C PHE A 21 -2.25 7.29 38.36
N TYR A 22 -1.24 6.44 38.60
CA TYR A 22 -0.48 5.60 37.66
C TYR A 22 -1.08 4.16 37.68
N LEU A 23 -0.43 2.99 37.81
CA LEU A 23 0.96 2.47 37.93
C LEU A 23 0.85 0.96 37.54
N LEU A 24 1.84 0.18 37.09
CA LEU A 24 3.31 0.17 37.24
C LEU A 24 4.04 -0.12 35.92
N THR A 25 5.36 0.07 35.94
CA THR A 25 6.31 -0.13 34.83
C THR A 25 6.43 -1.56 34.31
N PHE A 26 6.57 -1.70 32.99
CA PHE A 26 7.66 -2.53 32.44
C PHE A 26 8.32 -1.81 31.26
N THR A 27 9.61 -1.52 31.37
CA THR A 27 10.35 -0.70 30.40
C THR A 27 11.11 -1.56 29.39
N SER A 28 10.56 -1.76 28.19
CA SER A 28 11.36 -2.13 27.01
C SER A 28 12.03 -0.89 26.42
N LEU A 29 12.94 -0.28 27.20
CA LEU A 29 13.86 0.75 26.72
C LEU A 29 14.83 0.10 25.70
N ILE A 30 14.52 0.21 24.41
CA ILE A 30 15.41 0.27 23.23
C ILE A 30 14.50 0.48 22.00
N THR A 31 14.30 1.73 21.59
CA THR A 31 13.82 2.13 20.24
C THR A 31 13.75 3.67 20.18
N PHE A 32 14.92 4.28 19.90
CA PHE A 32 15.24 5.67 19.53
C PHE A 32 16.48 6.18 20.29
N ARG A 33 17.67 5.86 19.76
CA ARG A 33 18.68 6.91 19.59
C ARG A 33 18.45 7.47 18.18
N LEU A 34 18.29 8.78 18.06
CA LEU A 34 18.46 9.44 16.76
C LEU A 34 19.93 9.25 16.35
N SER A 35 20.21 9.20 15.05
CA SER A 35 21.57 9.17 14.47
C SER A 35 22.30 10.53 14.59
N ALA A 36 22.12 11.21 15.73
CA ALA A 36 22.69 12.51 16.04
C ALA A 36 24.12 12.36 16.55
N GLN A 37 25.05 12.14 15.62
CA GLN A 37 26.47 12.53 15.71
C GLN A 37 27.14 12.37 17.10
N ASN A 38 27.41 11.14 17.53
CA ASN A 38 28.53 10.94 18.47
C ASN A 38 29.83 11.24 17.72
N GLU A 39 30.69 12.11 18.26
CA GLU A 39 32.03 12.33 17.71
C GLU A 39 32.90 11.07 17.89
N ILE A 40 33.93 10.86 17.05
CA ILE A 40 34.81 9.68 17.13
C ILE A 40 35.35 9.43 18.56
N PRO A 41 35.81 10.45 19.31
CA PRO A 41 36.28 10.25 20.68
C PRO A 41 35.22 9.63 21.58
N GLN A 42 33.94 9.99 21.41
CA GLN A 42 32.84 9.39 22.16
C GLN A 42 32.52 7.97 21.69
N LEU A 43 32.56 7.68 20.39
CA LEU A 43 32.38 6.30 19.91
C LEU A 43 33.50 5.36 20.39
N LEU A 44 34.75 5.83 20.40
CA LEU A 44 35.90 5.05 20.88
C LEU A 44 35.97 4.95 22.41
N ASP A 45 35.41 5.91 23.15
CA ASP A 45 35.24 5.86 24.60
C ASP A 45 34.06 4.96 25.01
N ASP A 46 32.92 5.07 24.32
CA ASP A 46 31.78 4.14 24.43
C ASP A 46 32.26 2.70 24.13
N LEU A 47 33.08 2.49 23.08
CA LEU A 47 33.64 1.18 22.74
C LEU A 47 34.48 0.58 23.88
N LYS A 48 35.38 1.38 24.48
CA LYS A 48 36.21 0.96 25.64
C LYS A 48 35.40 0.64 26.89
N LYS A 49 34.19 1.20 27.03
CA LYS A 49 33.28 1.01 28.16
C LYS A 49 32.24 -0.08 27.92
N SER A 50 31.96 -0.41 26.66
CA SER A 50 31.02 -1.45 26.26
C SER A 50 31.51 -2.85 26.65
N LYS A 51 30.57 -3.78 26.88
CA LYS A 51 30.86 -5.21 26.98
C LYS A 51 30.66 -5.83 25.59
N ARG A 52 31.08 -7.08 25.40
CA ARG A 52 30.72 -7.85 24.18
C ARG A 52 29.23 -8.19 24.21
N ASP A 53 28.42 -7.22 23.80
CA ASP A 53 26.96 -7.24 23.75
C ASP A 53 26.44 -6.48 22.51
N THR A 54 25.12 -6.39 22.37
CA THR A 54 24.49 -5.78 21.18
C THR A 54 24.70 -4.27 21.07
N GLN A 55 25.07 -3.56 22.14
CA GLN A 55 25.48 -2.16 22.06
C GLN A 55 26.85 -2.03 21.39
N MET A 56 27.79 -2.94 21.67
CA MET A 56 29.10 -2.96 21.01
C MET A 56 28.99 -3.23 19.50
N VAL A 57 28.05 -4.09 19.06
CA VAL A 57 27.73 -4.27 17.64
C VAL A 57 27.26 -2.95 17.00
N TRP A 58 26.39 -2.19 17.66
CA TRP A 58 25.95 -0.89 17.14
C TRP A 58 27.07 0.16 17.11
N ILE A 59 27.99 0.15 18.08
CA ILE A 59 29.17 1.03 18.05
C ILE A 59 30.09 0.66 16.88
N TYR A 60 30.28 -0.64 16.59
CA TYR A 60 31.04 -1.08 15.41
C TYR A 60 30.38 -0.64 14.09
N ARG A 61 29.06 -0.77 13.95
CA ARG A 61 28.31 -0.23 12.80
C ARG A 61 28.52 1.29 12.66
N ASP A 62 28.43 2.04 13.76
CA ASP A 62 28.50 3.50 13.72
C ASP A 62 29.93 4.01 13.46
N LEU A 63 30.95 3.28 13.92
CA LEU A 63 32.34 3.49 13.50
C LEU A 63 32.52 3.15 12.02
N ALA A 64 32.00 2.02 11.53
CA ALA A 64 32.09 1.66 10.12
C ALA A 64 31.48 2.75 9.21
N PHE A 65 30.25 3.18 9.50
CA PHE A 65 29.58 4.29 8.81
C PHE A 65 30.40 5.58 8.86
N TYR A 66 30.97 5.94 10.03
CA TYR A 66 31.81 7.12 10.16
C TYR A 66 33.07 7.05 9.27
N TYR A 67 33.69 5.87 9.17
CA TYR A 67 34.94 5.69 8.42
C TYR A 67 34.76 5.61 6.90
N LEU A 68 33.54 5.39 6.37
CA LEU A 68 33.25 5.51 4.93
C LEU A 68 33.78 6.82 4.32
N ASP A 69 33.62 7.92 5.08
CA ASP A 69 34.00 9.27 4.69
C ASP A 69 35.46 9.64 5.04
N LYS A 70 36.30 8.67 5.45
CA LYS A 70 37.64 8.93 6.04
C LYS A 70 38.71 7.92 5.62
N ASN A 71 38.45 6.63 5.76
CA ASN A 71 39.35 5.54 5.40
C ASN A 71 38.53 4.25 5.25
N LEU A 72 38.41 3.76 4.03
CA LEU A 72 37.55 2.62 3.69
C LEU A 72 38.03 1.31 4.34
N ASP A 73 39.35 1.14 4.54
CA ASP A 73 39.92 -0.03 5.24
C ASP A 73 39.41 -0.13 6.68
N SER A 74 39.35 1.01 7.38
CA SER A 74 38.78 1.11 8.73
C SER A 74 37.26 0.85 8.73
N ALA A 75 36.55 1.28 7.67
CA ALA A 75 35.12 0.99 7.53
C ALA A 75 34.86 -0.52 7.38
N LEU A 76 35.65 -1.21 6.55
CA LEU A 76 35.62 -2.67 6.44
C LEU A 76 36.00 -3.35 7.75
N TYR A 77 37.10 -2.93 8.40
CA TYR A 77 37.57 -3.50 9.66
C TYR A 77 36.51 -3.45 10.77
N PHE A 78 35.89 -2.29 10.99
CA PHE A 78 34.82 -2.17 11.98
C PHE A 78 33.55 -2.92 11.55
N SER A 79 33.28 -3.05 10.25
CA SER A 79 32.17 -3.87 9.76
C SER A 79 32.39 -5.35 10.09
N GLU A 80 33.56 -5.92 9.80
CA GLU A 80 33.85 -7.33 10.09
C GLU A 80 33.80 -7.63 11.61
N LEU A 81 34.29 -6.72 12.46
CA LEU A 81 34.14 -6.85 13.92
C LEU A 81 32.68 -6.87 14.37
N GLY A 82 31.83 -6.00 13.79
CA GLY A 82 30.40 -5.98 14.09
C GLY A 82 29.66 -7.22 13.58
N ILE A 83 30.00 -7.72 12.39
CA ILE A 83 29.45 -8.94 11.78
C ILE A 83 29.86 -10.19 12.56
N GLN A 84 31.12 -10.29 13.02
CA GLN A 84 31.55 -11.39 13.88
C GLN A 84 30.78 -11.36 15.21
N LEU A 85 30.72 -10.20 15.87
CA LEU A 85 30.07 -10.09 17.17
C LEU A 85 28.54 -10.28 17.08
N SER A 86 27.88 -9.87 15.99
CA SER A 86 26.45 -10.16 15.79
C SER A 86 26.17 -11.65 15.62
N LYS A 87 27.05 -12.39 14.94
CA LYS A 87 26.97 -13.86 14.80
C LYS A 87 27.18 -14.55 16.15
N GLU A 88 28.21 -14.17 16.90
CA GLU A 88 28.48 -14.69 18.25
C GLU A 88 27.32 -14.49 19.24
N LEU A 89 26.62 -13.35 19.13
CA LEU A 89 25.50 -12.99 20.00
C LEU A 89 24.13 -13.48 19.51
N GLY A 90 24.03 -14.03 18.30
CA GLY A 90 22.76 -14.38 17.67
C GLY A 90 21.87 -13.14 17.46
N PHE A 91 22.41 -12.07 16.88
CA PHE A 91 21.76 -10.76 16.76
C PHE A 91 21.54 -10.32 15.29
N PRO A 92 20.53 -10.87 14.58
CA PRO A 92 20.27 -10.62 13.16
C PRO A 92 20.22 -9.15 12.75
N SER A 93 19.56 -8.29 13.53
CA SER A 93 19.43 -6.87 13.20
C SER A 93 20.77 -6.12 13.23
N GLY A 94 21.69 -6.53 14.11
CA GLY A 94 23.06 -5.99 14.11
C GLY A 94 23.85 -6.46 12.90
N GLU A 95 23.68 -7.72 12.51
CA GLU A 95 24.35 -8.33 11.35
C GLU A 95 23.93 -7.66 10.04
N ILE A 96 22.62 -7.59 9.78
CA ILE A 96 22.01 -6.92 8.61
C ILE A 96 22.59 -5.52 8.42
N TRP A 97 22.52 -4.69 9.46
CA TRP A 97 22.89 -3.27 9.36
C TRP A 97 24.40 -3.03 9.37
N THR A 98 25.21 -4.04 9.69
CA THR A 98 26.68 -3.97 9.61
C THR A 98 27.19 -4.52 8.28
N LEU A 99 26.60 -5.61 7.75
CA LEU A 99 26.76 -6.04 6.36
C LEU A 99 26.42 -4.92 5.37
N TYR A 100 25.40 -4.11 5.68
CA TYR A 100 25.07 -2.91 4.91
C TYR A 100 26.19 -1.84 4.93
N GLN A 101 26.91 -1.65 6.04
CA GLN A 101 28.07 -0.73 6.06
C GLN A 101 29.25 -1.30 5.28
N LYS A 102 29.46 -2.63 5.37
CA LYS A 102 30.46 -3.33 4.57
C LYS A 102 30.21 -3.13 3.07
N ALA A 103 28.98 -3.36 2.63
CA ALA A 103 28.57 -3.16 1.23
C ALA A 103 28.81 -1.73 0.73
N LEU A 104 28.48 -0.71 1.53
CA LEU A 104 28.78 0.68 1.18
C LEU A 104 30.30 0.94 1.07
N ALA A 105 31.12 0.37 1.95
CA ALA A 105 32.57 0.48 1.86
C ALA A 105 33.11 -0.23 0.60
N GLU A 106 32.54 -1.39 0.23
CA GLU A 106 32.85 -2.13 -0.98
C GLU A 106 32.46 -1.34 -2.25
N GLU A 107 31.31 -0.66 -2.27
CA GLU A 107 30.89 0.25 -3.36
C GLU A 107 31.79 1.49 -3.51
N PHE A 108 32.30 2.06 -2.41
CA PHE A 108 33.27 3.16 -2.47
C PHE A 108 34.68 2.70 -2.87
N MET A 109 34.96 1.40 -2.82
CA MET A 109 36.17 0.77 -3.38
C MET A 109 35.97 0.24 -4.82
N ASP A 110 34.81 0.47 -5.45
CA ASP A 110 34.39 -0.12 -6.74
C ASP A 110 34.35 -1.67 -6.76
N ASN A 111 34.34 -2.32 -5.60
CA ASN A 111 34.25 -3.77 -5.43
C ASN A 111 32.78 -4.25 -5.46
N PHE A 112 32.06 -3.96 -6.54
CA PHE A 112 30.60 -4.15 -6.60
C PHE A 112 30.13 -5.60 -6.41
N GLU A 113 30.87 -6.60 -6.88
CA GLU A 113 30.52 -8.02 -6.65
C GLU A 113 30.60 -8.41 -5.16
N ALA A 114 31.50 -7.77 -4.41
CA ALA A 114 31.59 -7.93 -2.96
C ALA A 114 30.41 -7.22 -2.26
N SER A 115 30.04 -5.99 -2.66
CA SER A 115 28.84 -5.31 -2.15
C SER A 115 27.58 -6.14 -2.39
N VAL A 116 27.34 -6.63 -3.62
CA VAL A 116 26.20 -7.49 -3.95
C VAL A 116 26.18 -8.73 -3.04
N SER A 117 27.33 -9.34 -2.77
CA SER A 117 27.45 -10.49 -1.87
C SER A 117 27.10 -10.13 -0.41
N SER A 118 27.60 -9.00 0.09
CA SER A 118 27.31 -8.48 1.44
C SER A 118 25.84 -8.10 1.62
N LEU A 119 25.23 -7.45 0.60
CA LEU A 119 23.82 -7.08 0.57
C LEU A 119 22.90 -8.30 0.45
N GLN A 120 23.27 -9.30 -0.36
CA GLN A 120 22.51 -10.55 -0.49
C GLN A 120 22.51 -11.34 0.82
N ALA A 121 23.65 -11.44 1.51
CA ALA A 121 23.72 -12.04 2.84
C ALA A 121 22.83 -11.31 3.86
N ALA A 122 22.85 -9.97 3.87
CA ALA A 122 21.95 -9.17 4.71
C ALA A 122 20.47 -9.39 4.34
N TYR A 123 20.17 -9.50 3.04
CA TYR A 123 18.81 -9.75 2.55
C TYR A 123 18.29 -11.11 3.03
N GLU A 124 19.08 -12.18 2.90
CA GLU A 124 18.71 -13.53 3.36
C GLU A 124 18.41 -13.58 4.86
N ILE A 125 19.21 -12.89 5.68
CA ILE A 125 18.95 -12.76 7.12
C ILE A 125 17.63 -11.99 7.36
N SER A 126 17.41 -10.88 6.64
CA SER A 126 16.18 -10.08 6.76
C SER A 126 14.92 -10.84 6.33
N PHE A 127 15.03 -11.69 5.31
CA PHE A 127 13.97 -12.59 4.84
C PHE A 127 13.67 -13.68 5.88
N ALA A 128 14.70 -14.31 6.44
CA ALA A 128 14.55 -15.35 7.46
C ALA A 128 13.84 -14.84 8.74
N ILE A 129 14.08 -13.60 9.15
CA ILE A 129 13.38 -12.95 10.27
C ILE A 129 12.09 -12.20 9.87
N GLN A 130 11.73 -12.22 8.58
CA GLN A 130 10.56 -11.55 7.98
C GLN A 130 10.53 -10.02 8.14
N ASP A 131 11.69 -9.37 8.30
CA ASP A 131 11.81 -7.91 8.39
C ASP A 131 11.69 -7.26 7.01
N SER A 132 10.43 -7.06 6.60
CA SER A 132 10.07 -6.45 5.32
C SER A 132 10.59 -5.01 5.15
N LEU A 133 10.91 -4.29 6.24
CA LEU A 133 11.45 -2.94 6.18
C LEU A 133 12.95 -2.95 5.89
N SER A 134 13.71 -3.88 6.47
CA SER A 134 15.10 -4.11 6.10
C SER A 134 15.20 -4.69 4.69
N MET A 135 14.34 -5.66 4.32
CA MET A 135 14.25 -6.20 2.96
C MET A 135 14.07 -5.08 1.92
N SER A 136 13.09 -4.18 2.08
CA SER A 136 12.83 -3.06 1.16
C SER A 136 14.09 -2.22 0.88
N LYS A 137 14.85 -1.89 1.93
CA LYS A 137 16.07 -1.07 1.83
C LYS A 137 17.22 -1.83 1.17
N LEU A 138 17.36 -3.12 1.47
CA LEU A 138 18.41 -3.98 0.92
C LEU A 138 18.18 -4.28 -0.57
N ILE A 139 16.93 -4.54 -0.97
CA ILE A 139 16.54 -4.68 -2.38
C ILE A 139 16.86 -3.37 -3.13
N ASN A 140 16.53 -2.19 -2.57
CA ASN A 140 16.90 -0.91 -3.20
C ASN A 140 18.42 -0.71 -3.32
N ALA A 141 19.21 -1.18 -2.34
CA ALA A 141 20.67 -1.11 -2.37
C ALA A 141 21.29 -2.08 -3.40
N LEU A 142 20.76 -3.30 -3.56
CA LEU A 142 21.16 -4.21 -4.63
C LEU A 142 20.95 -3.58 -6.02
N GLY A 143 19.87 -2.79 -6.18
CA GLY A 143 19.65 -1.98 -7.37
C GLY A 143 20.71 -0.89 -7.60
N VAL A 144 21.24 -0.28 -6.52
CA VAL A 144 22.33 0.72 -6.59
C VAL A 144 23.65 0.06 -6.98
N ALA A 145 24.01 -1.07 -6.37
CA ALA A 145 25.21 -1.83 -6.71
C ALA A 145 25.20 -2.23 -8.19
N HIS A 146 24.13 -2.86 -8.67
CA HIS A 146 24.01 -3.23 -10.10
C HIS A 146 23.95 -2.03 -11.04
N TYR A 147 23.37 -0.90 -10.64
CA TYR A 147 23.42 0.34 -11.43
C TYR A 147 24.86 0.83 -11.62
N TYR A 148 25.72 0.75 -10.60
CA TYR A 148 27.13 1.13 -10.74
C TYR A 148 27.96 0.13 -11.56
N GLN A 149 27.60 -1.16 -11.56
CA GLN A 149 28.09 -2.16 -12.53
C GLN A 149 27.59 -1.93 -13.97
N SER A 150 26.83 -0.87 -14.21
CA SER A 150 26.10 -0.58 -15.45
C SER A 150 25.04 -1.62 -15.83
N ARG A 151 24.70 -2.59 -14.96
CA ARG A 151 23.69 -3.64 -15.21
C ARG A 151 22.28 -3.08 -15.01
N LEU A 152 21.78 -2.35 -16.00
CA LEU A 152 20.57 -1.53 -15.86
C LEU A 152 19.29 -2.37 -15.74
N LYS A 153 19.25 -3.55 -16.37
CA LYS A 153 18.11 -4.46 -16.31
C LYS A 153 17.85 -4.96 -14.89
N GLU A 154 18.89 -5.47 -14.23
CA GLU A 154 18.87 -5.90 -12.84
C GLU A 154 18.53 -4.72 -11.92
N ALA A 155 19.19 -3.58 -12.09
CA ALA A 155 18.92 -2.38 -11.30
C ALA A 155 17.43 -1.96 -11.34
N ILE A 156 16.80 -1.97 -12.53
CA ILE A 156 15.37 -1.68 -12.70
C ILE A 156 14.50 -2.68 -11.92
N ALA A 157 14.79 -3.99 -12.01
CA ALA A 157 14.02 -5.02 -11.32
C ALA A 157 14.08 -4.82 -9.80
N TYR A 158 15.29 -4.65 -9.25
CA TYR A 158 15.49 -4.36 -7.82
C TYR A 158 14.76 -3.07 -7.37
N TYR A 159 14.84 -1.97 -8.13
CA TYR A 159 14.09 -0.75 -7.78
C TYR A 159 12.55 -0.94 -7.87
N GLN A 160 12.06 -1.80 -8.77
CA GLN A 160 10.62 -2.12 -8.88
C GLN A 160 10.13 -3.02 -7.73
N ASP A 161 10.93 -4.01 -7.33
CA ASP A 161 10.62 -4.87 -6.18
C ASP A 161 10.69 -4.06 -4.86
N ALA A 162 11.68 -3.18 -4.71
CA ALA A 162 11.79 -2.29 -3.57
C ALA A 162 10.62 -1.31 -3.48
N PHE A 163 10.19 -0.74 -4.61
CA PHE A 163 8.99 0.09 -4.69
C PHE A 163 7.74 -0.70 -4.27
N THR A 164 7.52 -1.86 -4.87
CA THR A 164 6.33 -2.71 -4.65
C THR A 164 6.23 -3.20 -3.20
N LEU A 165 7.36 -3.60 -2.60
CA LEU A 165 7.42 -3.98 -1.19
C LEU A 165 7.17 -2.76 -0.28
N SER A 166 7.70 -1.59 -0.63
CA SER A 166 7.51 -0.35 0.13
C SER A 166 6.06 0.13 0.10
N GLU A 167 5.36 0.03 -1.03
CA GLU A 167 3.90 0.25 -1.12
C GLU A 167 3.14 -0.73 -0.21
N LYS A 168 3.44 -2.03 -0.33
CA LYS A 168 2.78 -3.10 0.46
C LYS A 168 2.90 -2.89 1.97
N ILE A 169 4.00 -2.32 2.46
CA ILE A 169 4.21 -2.00 3.89
C ILE A 169 3.97 -0.52 4.25
N ASN A 170 3.49 0.29 3.30
CA ASN A 170 3.25 1.74 3.44
C ASN A 170 4.50 2.59 3.79
N TYR A 171 5.70 2.13 3.44
CA TYR A 171 6.97 2.82 3.73
C TYR A 171 7.26 3.93 2.72
N GLN A 172 6.78 5.14 3.01
CA GLN A 172 6.81 6.30 2.12
C GLN A 172 8.23 6.70 1.67
N GLU A 173 9.22 6.63 2.55
CA GLU A 173 10.60 6.97 2.22
C GLU A 173 11.21 5.93 1.26
N GLY A 174 10.88 4.65 1.39
CA GLY A 174 11.29 3.60 0.45
C GLY A 174 10.65 3.75 -0.93
N ILE A 175 9.38 4.16 -0.99
CA ILE A 175 8.70 4.55 -2.24
C ILE A 175 9.44 5.72 -2.90
N ALA A 176 9.76 6.78 -2.15
CA ALA A 176 10.43 7.97 -2.66
C ALA A 176 11.91 7.74 -3.06
N GLN A 177 12.60 6.80 -2.41
CA GLN A 177 13.95 6.35 -2.79
C GLN A 177 13.91 5.55 -4.10
N SER A 178 13.02 4.55 -4.18
CA SER A 178 12.87 3.70 -5.37
C SER A 178 12.46 4.51 -6.60
N LEU A 179 11.51 5.46 -6.44
CA LEU A 179 11.15 6.43 -7.48
C LEU A 179 12.35 7.27 -7.93
N ASN A 180 13.09 7.87 -7.01
CA ASN A 180 14.28 8.67 -7.35
C ASN A 180 15.28 7.87 -8.21
N ASN A 181 15.50 6.61 -7.85
CA ASN A 181 16.46 5.74 -8.53
C ASN A 181 15.96 5.31 -9.92
N LEU A 182 14.66 4.99 -10.07
CA LEU A 182 14.03 4.81 -11.38
C LEU A 182 14.10 6.08 -12.24
N GLY A 183 14.03 7.27 -11.63
CA GLY A 183 14.26 8.56 -12.30
C GLY A 183 15.66 8.68 -12.89
N VAL A 184 16.70 8.21 -12.18
CA VAL A 184 18.09 8.16 -12.67
C VAL A 184 18.21 7.24 -13.89
N ILE A 185 17.62 6.04 -13.83
CA ILE A 185 17.59 5.12 -14.98
C ILE A 185 16.90 5.77 -16.19
N HIS A 186 15.73 6.40 -16.00
CA HIS A 186 15.03 7.06 -17.10
C HIS A 186 15.82 8.25 -17.66
N ARG A 187 16.59 8.98 -16.84
CA ARG A 187 17.50 10.05 -17.29
C ARG A 187 18.64 9.50 -18.15
N GLN A 188 19.32 8.45 -17.70
CA GLN A 188 20.42 7.80 -18.43
C GLN A 188 19.93 7.25 -19.78
N ARG A 189 18.76 6.60 -19.79
CA ARG A 189 18.09 6.10 -20.99
C ARG A 189 17.40 7.20 -21.82
N ARG A 190 17.75 8.47 -21.60
CA ARG A 190 17.27 9.68 -22.31
C ARG A 190 15.74 9.87 -22.36
N ASN A 191 15.00 9.18 -21.50
CA ASN A 191 13.54 9.28 -21.34
C ASN A 191 13.18 10.49 -20.46
N PHE A 192 13.71 11.67 -20.80
CA PHE A 192 13.78 12.83 -19.91
C PHE A 192 12.43 13.28 -19.33
N LYS A 193 11.35 13.23 -20.13
CA LYS A 193 10.00 13.51 -19.62
C LYS A 193 9.58 12.55 -18.50
N ARG A 194 9.80 11.24 -18.69
CA ARG A 194 9.44 10.23 -17.68
C ARG A 194 10.33 10.32 -16.44
N ALA A 195 11.60 10.72 -16.61
CA ALA A 195 12.48 11.04 -15.48
C ALA A 195 11.95 12.23 -14.68
N LEU A 196 11.52 13.31 -15.34
CA LEU A 196 10.92 14.49 -14.70
C LEU A 196 9.66 14.12 -13.91
N ASP A 197 8.72 13.41 -14.56
CA ASP A 197 7.47 12.96 -13.94
C ASP A 197 7.75 12.15 -12.65
N ILE A 198 8.75 11.27 -12.67
CA ILE A 198 9.12 10.38 -11.55
C ILE A 198 9.88 11.10 -10.44
N TYR A 199 10.85 11.97 -10.77
CA TYR A 199 11.56 12.77 -9.77
C TYR A 199 10.60 13.68 -9.01
N GLN A 200 9.62 14.27 -9.70
CA GLN A 200 8.59 15.12 -9.12
C GLN A 200 7.71 14.35 -8.11
N GLN A 201 7.23 13.14 -8.46
CA GLN A 201 6.52 12.26 -7.52
C GLN A 201 7.38 11.93 -6.28
N SER A 202 8.67 11.63 -6.47
CA SER A 202 9.59 11.39 -5.35
C SER A 202 9.73 12.63 -4.45
N LEU A 203 9.88 13.81 -5.06
CA LEU A 203 10.03 15.10 -4.37
C LEU A 203 8.78 15.44 -3.56
N GLU A 204 7.58 15.21 -4.10
CA GLU A 204 6.31 15.46 -3.40
C GLU A 204 6.17 14.63 -2.11
N ILE A 205 6.54 13.34 -2.15
CA ILE A 205 6.54 12.48 -0.96
C ILE A 205 7.57 12.98 0.07
N LYS A 206 8.78 13.33 -0.37
CA LYS A 206 9.83 13.88 0.52
C LYS A 206 9.45 15.22 1.14
N MET A 207 8.74 16.09 0.39
CA MET A 207 8.17 17.34 0.90
C MET A 207 7.06 17.10 1.92
N ALA A 208 6.16 16.13 1.69
CA ALA A 208 5.14 15.75 2.65
C ALA A 208 5.75 15.20 3.97
N ASN A 209 6.79 14.37 3.85
CA ASN A 209 7.53 13.80 4.98
C ASN A 209 8.49 14.80 5.66
N LYS A 210 8.73 15.97 5.06
CA LYS A 210 9.72 16.98 5.49
C LYS A 210 11.16 16.44 5.53
N ASP A 211 11.48 15.51 4.64
CA ASP A 211 12.84 14.98 4.46
C ASP A 211 13.71 15.99 3.70
N THR A 212 14.32 16.92 4.44
CA THR A 212 15.20 17.96 3.88
C THR A 212 16.31 17.37 3.00
N ILE A 213 16.89 16.22 3.36
CA ILE A 213 17.99 15.60 2.62
C ILE A 213 17.47 14.94 1.34
N GLY A 214 16.36 14.23 1.40
CA GLY A 214 15.67 13.73 0.21
C GLY A 214 15.27 14.85 -0.74
N ILE A 215 14.76 15.99 -0.23
CA ILE A 215 14.43 17.17 -1.05
C ILE A 215 15.69 17.69 -1.77
N ILE A 216 16.80 17.89 -1.04
CA ILE A 216 18.10 18.30 -1.60
C ILE A 216 18.55 17.35 -2.73
N ASN A 217 18.55 16.04 -2.47
CA ASN A 217 19.00 15.04 -3.45
C ASN A 217 18.07 14.95 -4.68
N SER A 218 16.78 15.25 -4.49
CA SER A 218 15.81 15.31 -5.61
C SER A 218 16.01 16.59 -6.43
N LYS A 219 16.28 17.73 -5.78
CA LYS A 219 16.65 19.00 -6.44
C LYS A 219 17.97 18.90 -7.21
N TYR A 220 18.99 18.24 -6.65
CA TYR A 220 20.22 17.93 -7.37
C TYR A 220 19.96 17.07 -8.62
N ASN A 221 19.14 16.01 -8.50
CA ASN A 221 18.81 15.15 -9.64
C ASN A 221 17.96 15.86 -10.73
N LEU A 222 17.08 16.78 -10.36
CA LEU A 222 16.35 17.66 -11.27
C LEU A 222 17.29 18.66 -11.95
N GLY A 223 18.23 19.26 -11.20
CA GLY A 223 19.28 20.11 -11.76
C GLY A 223 20.11 19.40 -12.82
N LEU A 224 20.57 18.17 -12.52
CA LEU A 224 21.24 17.31 -13.50
C LEU A 224 20.36 17.01 -14.70
N LEU A 225 19.08 16.65 -14.51
CA LEU A 225 18.14 16.39 -15.60
C LEU A 225 17.98 17.59 -16.54
N HIS A 226 17.87 18.81 -16.00
CA HIS A 226 17.79 20.03 -16.79
C HIS A 226 19.09 20.30 -17.58
N SER A 227 20.27 20.03 -17.00
CA SER A 227 21.54 20.05 -17.76
C SER A 227 21.56 19.04 -18.91
N TYR A 228 21.04 17.83 -18.71
CA TYR A 228 20.91 16.81 -19.77
C TYR A 228 19.91 17.19 -20.88
N THR A 229 19.00 18.14 -20.63
CA THR A 229 18.07 18.72 -21.61
C THR A 229 18.49 20.12 -22.09
N TYR A 230 19.72 20.56 -21.84
CA TYR A 230 20.26 21.88 -22.24
C TYR A 230 19.54 23.10 -21.63
N ASP A 231 18.79 22.88 -20.55
CA ASP A 231 17.98 23.89 -19.84
C ASP A 231 18.78 24.44 -18.65
N TYR A 232 19.96 25.01 -18.95
CA TYR A 232 20.98 25.33 -17.95
C TYR A 232 20.53 26.38 -16.92
N ASP A 233 19.61 27.28 -17.27
CA ASP A 233 19.02 28.22 -16.32
C ASP A 233 18.18 27.51 -15.24
N LYS A 234 17.33 26.54 -15.62
CA LYS A 234 16.63 25.70 -14.63
C LYS A 234 17.57 24.77 -13.88
N SER A 235 18.62 24.28 -14.55
CA SER A 235 19.67 23.49 -13.91
C SER A 235 20.31 24.26 -12.75
N LEU A 236 20.74 25.51 -13.01
CA LEU A 236 21.28 26.42 -12.01
C LEU A 236 20.26 26.82 -10.93
N GLN A 237 18.97 27.00 -11.28
CA GLN A 237 17.92 27.25 -10.30
C GLN A 237 17.76 26.08 -9.33
N GLU A 238 17.58 24.85 -9.82
CA GLU A 238 17.37 23.66 -8.98
C GLU A 238 18.59 23.38 -8.09
N PHE A 239 19.81 23.55 -8.60
CA PHE A 239 21.02 23.48 -7.79
C PHE A 239 21.09 24.60 -6.73
N SER A 240 20.71 25.83 -7.07
CA SER A 240 20.71 26.94 -6.11
C SER A 240 19.64 26.78 -5.02
N ASP A 241 18.53 26.11 -5.30
CA ASP A 241 17.52 25.76 -4.30
C ASP A 241 18.00 24.61 -3.39
N ALA A 242 18.72 23.61 -3.94
CA ALA A 242 19.42 22.61 -3.13
C ALA A 242 20.47 23.25 -2.20
N GLU A 243 21.25 24.23 -2.69
CA GLU A 243 22.25 24.95 -1.90
C GLU A 243 21.63 25.72 -0.72
N LYS A 244 20.54 26.47 -0.95
CA LYS A 244 19.84 27.22 0.12
C LYS A 244 19.35 26.29 1.24
N LEU A 245 18.87 25.10 0.88
CA LEU A 245 18.48 24.08 1.87
C LEU A 245 19.71 23.57 2.63
N LEU A 246 20.81 23.28 1.93
CA LEU A 246 22.06 22.79 2.52
C LEU A 246 22.70 23.74 3.52
N GLN A 247 22.62 25.06 3.29
CA GLN A 247 23.08 26.09 4.24
C GLN A 247 22.41 26.00 5.62
N ASN A 248 21.26 25.33 5.72
CA ASN A 248 20.52 25.08 6.97
C ASN A 248 20.79 23.69 7.56
N THR A 249 21.83 22.99 7.09
CA THR A 249 22.22 21.64 7.51
C THR A 249 23.70 21.56 7.90
N LYS A 250 24.12 20.46 8.54
CA LYS A 250 25.54 20.13 8.78
C LYS A 250 26.15 19.25 7.66
N GLN A 251 25.52 19.18 6.47
CA GLN A 251 25.82 18.18 5.44
C GLN A 251 26.72 18.75 4.33
N GLU A 252 28.01 18.96 4.63
CA GLU A 252 28.95 19.62 3.70
C GLU A 252 29.24 18.83 2.40
N HIS A 253 28.94 17.53 2.34
CA HIS A 253 29.25 16.69 1.17
C HIS A 253 28.29 16.90 -0.02
N ASN A 254 26.99 16.94 0.24
CA ASN A 254 26.00 17.28 -0.79
C ASN A 254 26.23 18.70 -1.36
N LEU A 255 26.90 19.58 -0.59
CA LEU A 255 27.31 20.89 -1.08
C LEU A 255 28.46 20.80 -2.09
N ALA A 256 29.36 19.83 -1.98
CA ALA A 256 30.37 19.56 -3.01
C ALA A 256 29.74 19.09 -4.33
N GLU A 257 28.80 18.14 -4.25
CA GLU A 257 27.99 17.66 -5.39
C GLU A 257 27.26 18.82 -6.08
N VAL A 258 26.50 19.62 -5.33
CA VAL A 258 25.73 20.77 -5.84
C VAL A 258 26.65 21.84 -6.44
N LYS A 259 27.79 22.15 -5.80
CA LYS A 259 28.79 23.10 -6.35
C LYS A 259 29.39 22.62 -7.66
N ILE A 260 29.66 21.32 -7.78
CA ILE A 260 30.21 20.76 -9.02
C ILE A 260 29.13 20.71 -10.10
N GLY A 261 27.87 20.39 -9.76
CA GLY A 261 26.73 20.54 -10.67
C GLY A 261 26.57 21.96 -11.22
N GLN A 262 26.64 22.98 -10.35
CA GLN A 262 26.64 24.39 -10.76
C GLN A 262 27.82 24.70 -11.71
N GLY A 263 29.03 24.23 -11.37
CA GLY A 263 30.23 24.41 -12.18
C GLY A 263 30.12 23.78 -13.58
N VAL A 264 29.54 22.59 -13.69
CA VAL A 264 29.27 21.94 -14.98
C VAL A 264 28.21 22.69 -15.78
N ALA A 265 27.14 23.17 -15.15
CA ALA A 265 26.13 23.98 -15.83
C ALA A 265 26.73 25.30 -16.38
N TYR A 266 27.58 25.99 -15.62
CA TYR A 266 28.31 27.16 -16.11
C TYR A 266 29.32 26.85 -17.22
N TYR A 267 29.98 25.69 -17.20
CA TYR A 267 30.88 25.28 -18.29
C TYR A 267 30.12 25.12 -19.62
N ASN A 268 28.93 24.53 -19.58
CA ASN A 268 28.09 24.37 -20.78
C ASN A 268 27.39 25.68 -21.23
N LEU A 269 27.46 26.74 -20.43
CA LEU A 269 27.07 28.12 -20.80
C LEU A 269 28.27 28.96 -21.30
N ASP A 270 29.41 28.34 -21.54
CA ASP A 270 30.71 28.97 -21.85
C ASP A 270 31.19 30.02 -20.82
N ARG A 271 30.59 30.01 -19.62
CA ARG A 271 30.95 30.88 -18.49
C ARG A 271 32.10 30.29 -17.68
N TYR A 272 33.26 30.16 -18.32
CA TYR A 272 34.38 29.37 -17.79
C TYR A 272 34.94 29.88 -16.45
N GLU A 273 34.92 31.18 -16.15
CA GLU A 273 35.39 31.71 -14.86
C GLU A 273 34.40 31.43 -13.71
N ASP A 274 33.09 31.50 -13.96
CA ASP A 274 32.09 31.01 -13.01
C ASP A 274 32.26 29.49 -12.81
N ALA A 275 32.36 28.73 -13.90
CA ALA A 275 32.58 27.28 -13.86
C ALA A 275 33.82 26.93 -13.02
N LYS A 276 34.96 27.59 -13.29
CA LYS A 276 36.21 27.43 -12.55
C LYS A 276 36.05 27.77 -11.07
N THR A 277 35.28 28.81 -10.73
CA THR A 277 34.98 29.19 -9.35
C THR A 277 34.17 28.12 -8.63
N PHE A 278 33.04 27.68 -9.20
CA PHE A 278 32.14 26.69 -8.60
C PHE A 278 32.78 25.29 -8.51
N LEU A 279 33.50 24.84 -9.55
CA LEU A 279 34.25 23.57 -9.52
C LEU A 279 35.36 23.57 -8.46
N ASN A 280 36.10 24.67 -8.30
CA ASN A 280 37.14 24.76 -7.25
C ASN A 280 36.56 24.90 -5.83
N ASP A 281 35.37 25.49 -5.66
CA ASP A 281 34.71 25.51 -4.34
C ASP A 281 34.15 24.13 -3.95
N GLY A 282 33.63 23.39 -4.93
CA GLY A 282 33.21 21.99 -4.74
C GLY A 282 34.39 21.06 -4.45
N LEU A 283 35.49 21.14 -5.22
CA LEU A 283 36.72 20.36 -4.96
C LEU A 283 37.21 20.47 -3.51
N LYS A 284 37.15 21.67 -2.91
CA LYS A 284 37.57 21.93 -1.52
C LYS A 284 36.65 21.30 -0.46
N LYS A 285 35.45 20.85 -0.86
CA LYS A 285 34.42 20.25 0.02
C LYS A 285 34.28 18.74 -0.16
N LEU A 286 34.99 18.15 -1.10
CA LEU A 286 34.95 16.71 -1.37
C LEU A 286 35.45 15.89 -0.18
N LYS A 287 34.76 14.79 0.09
CA LYS A 287 35.26 13.70 0.93
C LYS A 287 35.95 12.63 0.06
N PRO A 288 36.73 11.70 0.66
CA PRO A 288 37.27 10.53 -0.05
C PRO A 288 36.21 9.70 -0.80
N SER A 289 34.98 9.67 -0.28
CA SER A 289 33.81 9.01 -0.86
C SER A 289 33.28 9.68 -2.16
N ASN A 290 33.57 10.96 -2.39
CA ASN A 290 33.11 11.73 -3.56
C ASN A 290 33.98 11.54 -4.82
N VAL A 291 34.22 10.28 -5.20
CA VAL A 291 35.09 9.90 -6.33
C VAL A 291 34.53 10.40 -7.67
N PHE A 292 33.21 10.26 -7.89
CA PHE A 292 32.51 10.73 -9.10
C PHE A 292 32.66 12.25 -9.29
N GLU A 293 32.44 13.01 -8.22
CA GLU A 293 32.51 14.47 -8.24
C GLU A 293 33.94 14.93 -8.47
N LYS A 294 34.96 14.26 -7.88
CA LYS A 294 36.38 14.53 -8.14
C LYS A 294 36.74 14.33 -9.61
N ILE A 295 36.38 13.20 -10.20
CA ILE A 295 36.62 12.89 -11.63
C ILE A 295 35.96 13.95 -12.52
N SER A 296 34.69 14.28 -12.26
CA SER A 296 33.96 15.28 -13.02
C SER A 296 34.62 16.68 -12.91
N ALA A 297 34.92 17.14 -11.70
CA ALA A 297 35.51 18.46 -11.51
C ALA A 297 36.92 18.58 -12.10
N LEU A 298 37.77 17.55 -11.98
CA LEU A 298 39.07 17.50 -12.64
C LEU A 298 38.94 17.53 -14.17
N THR A 299 37.98 16.78 -14.73
CA THR A 299 37.72 16.74 -16.18
C THR A 299 37.36 18.13 -16.71
N TYR A 300 36.35 18.79 -16.12
CA TYR A 300 35.90 20.09 -16.61
C TYR A 300 36.89 21.23 -16.30
N LEU A 301 37.58 21.20 -15.16
CA LEU A 301 38.70 22.13 -14.92
C LEU A 301 39.83 21.92 -15.92
N GLY A 302 40.18 20.68 -16.26
CA GLY A 302 41.20 20.38 -17.26
C GLY A 302 40.86 20.96 -18.64
N MET A 303 39.60 20.82 -19.05
CA MET A 303 39.08 21.43 -20.28
C MET A 303 39.05 22.96 -20.23
N ILE A 304 38.78 23.58 -19.07
CA ILE A 304 38.87 25.03 -18.89
C ILE A 304 40.31 25.51 -19.04
N GLU A 305 41.28 24.91 -18.32
CA GLU A 305 42.69 25.36 -18.39
C GLU A 305 43.28 25.15 -19.80
N LEU A 306 42.88 24.11 -20.53
CA LEU A 306 43.21 23.94 -21.96
C LEU A 306 42.70 25.12 -22.82
N ARG A 307 41.42 25.49 -22.67
CA ARG A 307 40.81 26.62 -23.41
C ARG A 307 41.41 27.97 -23.02
N SER A 308 41.80 28.13 -21.77
CA SER A 308 42.46 29.34 -21.24
C SER A 308 43.98 29.41 -21.53
N GLY A 309 44.52 28.50 -22.34
CA GLY A 309 45.92 28.56 -22.80
C GLY A 309 46.96 28.01 -21.81
N ALA A 310 46.54 27.21 -20.82
CA ALA A 310 47.41 26.50 -19.87
C ALA A 310 47.37 24.97 -20.11
N PRO A 311 47.83 24.48 -21.29
CA PRO A 311 47.59 23.11 -21.74
C PRO A 311 48.22 22.03 -20.86
N GLU A 312 49.38 22.32 -20.25
CA GLU A 312 50.08 21.40 -19.35
C GLU A 312 49.25 21.12 -18.09
N ILE A 313 48.74 22.19 -17.45
CA ILE A 313 47.88 22.12 -16.27
C ILE A 313 46.54 21.46 -16.61
N GLY A 314 45.98 21.79 -17.78
CA GLY A 314 44.72 21.21 -18.24
C GLY A 314 44.81 19.70 -18.50
N MET A 315 45.86 19.27 -19.23
CA MET A 315 46.11 17.86 -19.50
C MET A 315 46.49 17.08 -18.23
N GLN A 316 47.21 17.69 -17.28
CA GLN A 316 47.49 17.06 -15.97
C GLN A 316 46.20 16.66 -15.24
N LYS A 317 45.19 17.53 -15.20
CA LYS A 317 43.90 17.25 -14.52
C LYS A 317 43.07 16.20 -15.25
N LEU A 318 43.09 16.24 -16.59
CA LEU A 318 42.41 15.24 -17.42
C LEU A 318 43.05 13.85 -17.31
N LEU A 319 44.38 13.78 -17.24
CA LEU A 319 45.10 12.54 -16.96
C LEU A 319 44.82 12.03 -15.54
N GLU A 320 44.77 12.89 -14.53
CA GLU A 320 44.35 12.49 -13.18
C GLU A 320 42.93 11.91 -13.16
N ALA A 321 41.98 12.54 -13.86
CA ALA A 321 40.62 12.03 -14.02
C ALA A 321 40.54 10.71 -14.81
N TYR A 322 41.41 10.52 -15.81
CA TYR A 322 41.49 9.29 -16.61
C TYR A 322 42.09 8.13 -15.81
N GLU A 323 43.20 8.35 -15.13
CA GLU A 323 43.84 7.34 -14.28
C GLU A 323 42.91 6.86 -13.15
N MET A 324 42.07 7.76 -12.60
CA MET A 324 41.05 7.42 -11.61
C MET A 324 39.87 6.57 -12.14
N VAL A 325 39.65 6.48 -13.46
CA VAL A 325 38.45 5.83 -14.02
C VAL A 325 38.73 4.61 -14.90
N LYS A 326 39.92 4.55 -15.55
CA LYS A 326 40.23 3.58 -16.62
C LYS A 326 40.13 2.10 -16.21
N GLU A 327 40.22 1.79 -14.91
CA GLU A 327 40.18 0.41 -14.35
C GLU A 327 38.87 0.12 -13.58
N THR A 328 37.92 1.05 -13.55
CA THR A 328 36.64 0.95 -12.81
C THR A 328 35.54 0.30 -13.64
N GLU A 329 34.56 -0.39 -13.03
CA GLU A 329 33.37 -0.91 -13.75
C GLU A 329 32.39 0.20 -14.22
N ARG A 330 32.67 1.47 -13.88
CA ARG A 330 31.76 2.62 -14.07
C ARG A 330 31.79 3.14 -15.53
N LEU A 331 31.26 2.35 -16.47
CA LEU A 331 31.29 2.63 -17.92
C LEU A 331 30.79 4.03 -18.32
N GLU A 332 29.76 4.56 -17.65
CA GLU A 332 29.26 5.93 -17.89
C GLU A 332 30.33 7.01 -17.64
N LEU A 333 31.10 6.88 -16.55
CA LEU A 333 32.22 7.79 -16.24
C LEU A 333 33.38 7.57 -17.22
N GLN A 334 33.73 6.32 -17.55
CA GLN A 334 34.75 6.06 -18.57
C GLN A 334 34.37 6.73 -19.89
N ARG A 335 33.11 6.63 -20.32
CA ARG A 335 32.60 7.28 -21.55
C ARG A 335 32.73 8.80 -21.48
N GLN A 336 32.41 9.42 -20.33
CA GLN A 336 32.58 10.86 -20.14
C GLN A 336 34.05 11.28 -20.27
N VAL A 337 34.97 10.65 -19.53
CA VAL A 337 36.38 11.07 -19.53
C VAL A 337 37.05 10.79 -20.88
N ASN A 338 36.75 9.66 -21.54
CA ASN A 338 37.29 9.37 -22.89
C ASN A 338 36.83 10.40 -23.94
N ARG A 339 35.60 10.94 -23.84
CA ARG A 339 35.12 12.03 -24.72
C ARG A 339 35.96 13.29 -24.54
N GLU A 340 36.12 13.76 -23.31
CA GLU A 340 36.83 15.01 -23.05
C GLU A 340 38.34 14.85 -23.29
N MET A 341 38.93 13.68 -23.04
CA MET A 341 40.30 13.35 -23.45
C MET A 341 40.47 13.43 -24.97
N ALA A 342 39.54 12.87 -25.76
CA ALA A 342 39.59 12.96 -27.22
C ALA A 342 39.51 14.43 -27.70
N THR A 343 38.57 15.21 -27.14
CA THR A 343 38.42 16.65 -27.43
C THR A 343 39.65 17.45 -27.01
N ALA A 344 40.28 17.11 -25.88
CA ALA A 344 41.51 17.75 -25.42
C ALA A 344 42.68 17.53 -26.39
N TYR A 345 42.87 16.31 -26.89
CA TYR A 345 43.90 16.04 -27.89
C TYR A 345 43.60 16.66 -29.26
N GLU A 346 42.34 16.93 -29.61
CA GLU A 346 41.99 17.76 -30.78
C GLU A 346 42.41 19.22 -30.59
N LEU A 347 42.10 19.82 -29.44
CA LEU A 347 42.53 21.19 -29.11
C LEU A 347 44.07 21.34 -29.11
N LEU A 348 44.79 20.29 -28.76
CA LEU A 348 46.26 20.22 -28.82
C LEU A 348 46.83 19.84 -30.20
N ASN A 349 45.99 19.66 -31.23
CA ASN A 349 46.38 19.21 -32.57
C ASN A 349 47.16 17.87 -32.59
N GLN A 350 46.74 16.92 -31.74
CA GLN A 350 47.33 15.58 -31.61
C GLN A 350 46.32 14.49 -32.08
N PRO A 351 46.10 14.35 -33.40
CA PRO A 351 45.02 13.53 -33.95
C PRO A 351 45.15 12.03 -33.63
N SER A 352 46.37 11.50 -33.56
CA SER A 352 46.61 10.08 -33.24
C SER A 352 46.09 9.70 -31.86
N GLN A 353 46.30 10.57 -30.87
CA GLN A 353 45.81 10.44 -29.51
C GLN A 353 44.29 10.61 -29.46
N SER A 354 43.75 11.68 -30.07
CA SER A 354 42.30 11.91 -30.17
C SER A 354 41.58 10.67 -30.73
N VAL A 355 42.06 10.10 -31.83
CA VAL A 355 41.47 8.91 -32.46
C VAL A 355 41.54 7.67 -31.56
N ALA A 356 42.53 7.55 -30.66
CA ALA A 356 42.57 6.47 -29.67
C ALA A 356 41.45 6.63 -28.61
N TYR A 357 41.30 7.83 -28.04
CA TYR A 357 40.26 8.12 -27.06
C TYR A 357 38.84 8.09 -27.67
N TRP A 358 38.66 8.51 -28.93
CA TRP A 358 37.40 8.32 -29.65
C TRP A 358 37.07 6.85 -29.90
N LYS A 359 38.05 5.99 -30.17
CA LYS A 359 37.82 4.53 -30.28
C LYS A 359 37.38 3.93 -28.95
N ALA A 360 38.03 4.31 -27.84
CA ALA A 360 37.62 3.90 -26.51
C ALA A 360 36.21 4.39 -26.16
N TYR A 361 35.93 5.69 -26.37
CA TYR A 361 34.58 6.27 -26.24
C TYR A 361 33.53 5.48 -27.02
N ASN A 362 33.77 5.22 -28.31
CA ASN A 362 32.82 4.50 -29.16
C ASN A 362 32.62 3.06 -28.70
N SER A 363 33.68 2.34 -28.31
CA SER A 363 33.58 0.97 -27.78
C SER A 363 32.74 0.90 -26.49
N ILE A 364 32.92 1.85 -25.58
CA ILE A 364 32.13 1.93 -24.34
C ILE A 364 30.68 2.33 -24.65
N ASN A 365 30.51 3.32 -25.53
CA ASN A 365 29.20 3.79 -25.98
C ASN A 365 28.39 2.68 -26.68
N ASP A 366 29.02 1.86 -27.51
CA ASP A 366 28.34 0.74 -28.19
C ASP A 366 27.96 -0.37 -27.21
N SER A 367 28.77 -0.64 -26.18
CA SER A 367 28.41 -1.55 -25.08
C SER A 367 27.11 -1.09 -24.38
N ILE A 368 27.11 0.16 -23.88
CA ILE A 368 25.96 0.77 -23.19
C ILE A 368 24.72 0.82 -24.09
N ASN A 369 24.87 1.21 -25.37
CA ASN A 369 23.75 1.32 -26.29
C ASN A 369 23.19 -0.05 -26.73
N ASN A 370 24.02 -1.10 -26.79
CA ASN A 370 23.53 -2.45 -27.14
C ASN A 370 22.68 -3.04 -26.01
N GLU A 371 23.07 -2.86 -24.74
CA GLU A 371 22.23 -3.21 -23.60
C GLU A 371 20.91 -2.42 -23.63
N GLN A 372 20.96 -1.09 -23.80
CA GLN A 372 19.75 -0.25 -23.87
C GLN A 372 18.83 -0.64 -25.04
N ARG A 373 19.37 -1.08 -26.17
CA ARG A 373 18.60 -1.58 -27.34
C ARG A 373 17.96 -2.93 -27.05
N GLN A 374 18.70 -3.89 -26.50
CA GLN A 374 18.15 -5.20 -26.15
C GLN A 374 17.04 -5.05 -25.10
N TRP A 375 17.28 -4.28 -24.04
CA TRP A 375 16.28 -3.98 -23.02
C TRP A 375 15.04 -3.30 -23.63
N ALA A 376 15.19 -2.40 -24.61
CA ALA A 376 14.04 -1.76 -25.27
C ALA A 376 13.21 -2.74 -26.13
N ILE A 377 13.85 -3.75 -26.74
CA ILE A 377 13.15 -4.84 -27.41
C ILE A 377 12.39 -5.71 -26.40
N GLU A 378 13.04 -6.06 -25.28
CA GLU A 378 12.42 -6.83 -24.20
C GLU A 378 11.25 -6.09 -23.53
N GLU A 379 11.38 -4.77 -23.27
CA GLU A 379 10.26 -3.94 -22.76
C GLU A 379 9.10 -3.90 -23.77
N MET A 380 9.39 -3.75 -25.06
CA MET A 380 8.38 -3.74 -26.12
C MET A 380 7.64 -5.09 -26.22
N GLN A 381 8.37 -6.20 -26.10
CA GLN A 381 7.80 -7.56 -26.06
C GLN A 381 6.93 -7.76 -24.81
N ALA A 382 7.44 -7.41 -23.62
CA ALA A 382 6.68 -7.53 -22.37
C ALA A 382 5.42 -6.65 -22.37
N ARG A 383 5.50 -5.42 -22.89
CA ARG A 383 4.32 -4.54 -23.08
C ARG A 383 3.32 -5.13 -24.05
N PHE A 384 3.77 -5.74 -25.16
CA PHE A 384 2.91 -6.40 -26.13
C PHE A 384 2.18 -7.60 -25.49
N GLU A 385 2.91 -8.48 -24.80
CA GLU A 385 2.33 -9.61 -24.06
C GLU A 385 1.31 -9.16 -23.01
N THR A 386 1.58 -8.09 -22.25
CA THR A 386 0.63 -7.54 -21.27
C THR A 386 -0.63 -7.03 -21.96
N ILE A 387 -0.51 -6.31 -23.09
CA ILE A 387 -1.68 -5.85 -23.87
C ILE A 387 -2.49 -7.03 -24.43
N GLU A 388 -1.87 -8.16 -24.78
CA GLU A 388 -2.60 -9.37 -25.16
C GLU A 388 -3.28 -10.06 -23.97
N LYS A 389 -2.58 -10.19 -22.83
CA LYS A 389 -3.13 -10.75 -21.58
C LYS A 389 -4.33 -9.92 -21.07
N ASP A 390 -4.23 -8.59 -21.09
CA ASP A 390 -5.31 -7.68 -20.71
C ASP A 390 -6.53 -7.82 -21.63
N LYS A 391 -6.33 -7.95 -22.95
CA LYS A 391 -7.42 -8.25 -23.90
C LYS A 391 -8.08 -9.60 -23.59
N ILE A 392 -7.30 -10.63 -23.26
CA ILE A 392 -7.81 -11.95 -22.90
C ILE A 392 -8.65 -11.86 -21.61
N ILE A 393 -8.16 -11.15 -20.59
CA ILE A 393 -8.88 -10.91 -19.33
C ILE A 393 -10.20 -10.19 -19.62
N GLN A 394 -10.19 -9.08 -20.37
CA GLN A 394 -11.42 -8.34 -20.72
C GLN A 394 -12.42 -9.19 -21.51
N MET A 395 -11.96 -10.08 -22.40
CA MET A 395 -12.83 -11.02 -23.11
C MET A 395 -13.44 -12.08 -22.16
N GLN A 396 -12.66 -12.59 -21.20
CA GLN A 396 -13.13 -13.53 -20.18
C GLN A 396 -14.14 -12.88 -19.23
N GLU A 397 -13.90 -11.64 -18.77
CA GLU A 397 -14.83 -10.87 -17.95
C GLU A 397 -16.14 -10.61 -18.70
N LEU A 398 -16.08 -10.22 -19.97
CA LEU A 398 -17.26 -10.01 -20.82
C LEU A 398 -18.04 -11.31 -21.03
N GLN A 399 -17.36 -12.45 -21.16
CA GLN A 399 -18.00 -13.77 -21.25
C GLN A 399 -18.66 -14.18 -19.92
N LEU A 400 -17.98 -13.98 -18.80
CA LEU A 400 -18.53 -14.23 -17.46
C LEU A 400 -19.73 -13.32 -17.14
N ALA A 401 -19.71 -12.06 -17.60
CA ALA A 401 -20.83 -11.14 -17.50
C ALA A 401 -22.03 -11.58 -18.35
N LYS A 402 -21.79 -12.06 -19.58
CA LYS A 402 -22.82 -12.67 -20.44
C LYS A 402 -23.44 -13.90 -19.78
N GLU A 403 -22.62 -14.80 -19.22
CA GLU A 403 -23.12 -15.96 -18.47
C GLU A 403 -23.94 -15.58 -17.24
N LYS A 404 -23.47 -14.63 -16.42
CA LYS A 404 -24.23 -14.12 -15.27
C LYS A 404 -25.57 -13.52 -15.70
N SER A 405 -25.60 -12.79 -16.83
CA SER A 405 -26.84 -12.26 -17.42
C SER A 405 -27.78 -13.36 -17.90
N GLN A 406 -27.28 -14.40 -18.59
CA GLN A 406 -28.07 -15.54 -19.03
C GLN A 406 -28.65 -16.34 -17.85
N LYS A 407 -27.81 -16.66 -16.85
CA LYS A 407 -28.23 -17.34 -15.61
C LYS A 407 -29.29 -16.53 -14.86
N SER A 408 -29.12 -15.21 -14.77
CA SER A 408 -30.12 -14.30 -14.19
C SER A 408 -31.45 -14.31 -14.97
N ARG A 409 -31.43 -14.20 -16.30
CA ARG A 409 -32.64 -14.30 -17.16
C ARG A 409 -33.36 -15.64 -16.98
N PHE A 410 -32.61 -16.74 -16.87
CA PHE A 410 -33.18 -18.08 -16.65
C PHE A 410 -33.84 -18.21 -15.27
N ILE A 411 -33.23 -17.64 -14.22
CA ILE A 411 -33.83 -17.56 -12.88
C ILE A 411 -35.13 -16.73 -12.91
N PHE A 412 -35.13 -15.56 -13.56
CA PHE A 412 -36.35 -14.76 -13.72
C PHE A 412 -37.44 -15.50 -14.51
N LEU A 413 -37.09 -16.27 -15.54
CA LEU A 413 -38.03 -17.10 -16.29
C LEU A 413 -38.65 -18.20 -15.41
N ILE A 414 -37.86 -18.88 -14.57
CA ILE A 414 -38.36 -19.87 -13.61
C ILE A 414 -39.32 -19.21 -12.61
N ILE A 415 -38.94 -18.07 -12.01
CA ILE A 415 -39.79 -17.33 -11.07
C ILE A 415 -41.11 -16.93 -11.73
N PHE A 416 -41.08 -16.45 -12.97
CA PHE A 416 -42.27 -16.13 -13.75
C PHE A 416 -43.17 -17.35 -13.98
N LEU A 417 -42.61 -18.50 -14.37
CA LEU A 417 -43.36 -19.74 -14.58
C LEU A 417 -43.97 -20.31 -13.28
N VAL A 418 -43.28 -20.17 -12.15
CA VAL A 418 -43.80 -20.54 -10.83
C VAL A 418 -44.96 -19.61 -10.44
N MET A 419 -44.80 -18.29 -10.58
CA MET A 419 -45.87 -17.32 -10.31
C MET A 419 -47.08 -17.51 -11.23
N ALA A 420 -46.86 -17.81 -12.51
CA ALA A 420 -47.92 -18.12 -13.46
C ALA A 420 -48.68 -19.39 -13.06
N SER A 421 -47.99 -20.49 -12.74
CA SER A 421 -48.65 -21.74 -12.35
C SER A 421 -49.42 -21.62 -11.03
N LEU A 422 -48.90 -20.90 -10.03
CA LEU A 422 -49.63 -20.54 -8.81
C LEU A 422 -50.88 -19.69 -9.11
N GLY A 423 -50.77 -18.73 -10.04
CA GLY A 423 -51.91 -17.94 -10.53
C GLY A 423 -52.98 -18.80 -11.21
N THR A 424 -52.59 -19.79 -12.02
CA THR A 424 -53.50 -20.74 -12.67
C THR A 424 -54.19 -21.64 -11.65
N VAL A 425 -53.46 -22.15 -10.65
CA VAL A 425 -54.03 -22.95 -9.55
C VAL A 425 -55.03 -22.14 -8.74
N TYR A 426 -54.70 -20.90 -8.38
CA TYR A 426 -55.61 -19.98 -7.69
C TYR A 426 -56.87 -19.69 -8.53
N TYR A 427 -56.72 -19.42 -9.83
CA TYR A 427 -57.84 -19.24 -10.75
C TYR A 427 -58.73 -20.47 -10.81
N PHE A 428 -58.16 -21.67 -10.95
CA PHE A 428 -58.90 -22.93 -11.00
C PHE A 428 -59.63 -23.23 -9.68
N PHE A 429 -59.04 -22.91 -8.53
CA PHE A 429 -59.68 -23.03 -7.22
C PHE A 429 -60.86 -22.05 -7.08
N LYS A 430 -60.71 -20.81 -7.55
CA LYS A 430 -61.77 -19.80 -7.63
C LYS A 430 -62.88 -20.22 -8.61
N PHE A 431 -62.53 -20.84 -9.73
CA PHE A 431 -63.46 -21.36 -10.73
C PHE A 431 -64.29 -22.54 -10.18
N ARG A 432 -63.66 -23.54 -9.56
CA ARG A 432 -64.39 -24.64 -8.90
C ARG A 432 -65.29 -24.16 -7.75
N LYS A 433 -64.90 -23.11 -7.02
CA LYS A 433 -65.78 -22.47 -6.03
C LYS A 433 -66.99 -21.78 -6.69
N LYS A 434 -66.86 -21.32 -7.95
CA LYS A 434 -67.96 -20.77 -8.77
C LYS A 434 -68.85 -21.85 -9.38
N GLU A 435 -68.32 -23.00 -9.82
CA GLU A 435 -69.14 -24.14 -10.27
C GLU A 435 -69.99 -24.74 -9.15
N LYS A 436 -69.44 -24.83 -7.93
CA LYS A 436 -70.22 -25.13 -6.71
C LYS A 436 -71.22 -24.04 -6.33
N LEU A 437 -71.19 -22.89 -7.00
CA LEU A 437 -72.17 -21.80 -6.94
C LEU A 437 -72.98 -21.70 -8.25
N SER A 438 -73.22 -22.83 -8.92
CA SER A 438 -74.24 -22.92 -9.98
C SER A 438 -75.61 -22.50 -9.40
N PRO A 439 -76.41 -21.68 -10.11
CA PRO A 439 -77.59 -21.08 -9.53
C PRO A 439 -78.72 -22.10 -9.35
N VAL A 440 -78.89 -22.58 -8.12
CA VAL A 440 -80.17 -23.16 -7.69
C VAL A 440 -81.20 -22.03 -7.78
N LEU A 441 -82.20 -22.22 -8.66
CA LEU A 441 -83.29 -21.27 -8.83
C LEU A 441 -84.03 -21.10 -7.52
N VAL A 442 -83.89 -19.93 -6.90
CA VAL A 442 -84.57 -19.57 -5.65
C VAL A 442 -86.07 -19.46 -5.91
N GLN A 443 -86.82 -20.50 -5.58
CA GLN A 443 -88.24 -20.35 -5.30
C GLN A 443 -88.40 -19.64 -3.94
N PRO A 444 -89.41 -18.77 -3.78
CA PRO A 444 -89.45 -17.80 -2.68
C PRO A 444 -89.53 -18.45 -1.30
N GLU A 445 -88.78 -17.87 -0.37
CA GLU A 445 -88.58 -18.32 1.00
C GLU A 445 -89.87 -18.18 1.84
N ILE A 446 -90.52 -19.30 2.18
CA ILE A 446 -91.64 -19.30 3.12
C ILE A 446 -91.09 -19.19 4.54
N ILE A 447 -90.96 -17.94 5.02
CA ILE A 447 -90.55 -17.60 6.39
C ILE A 447 -91.41 -18.37 7.40
N ARG A 448 -90.75 -19.13 8.29
CA ARG A 448 -91.34 -19.61 9.55
C ARG A 448 -90.36 -19.29 10.69
N PRO A 449 -90.83 -18.74 11.82
CA PRO A 449 -89.96 -18.06 12.79
C PRO A 449 -89.14 -19.03 13.65
N SER A 450 -87.97 -18.56 14.06
CA SER A 450 -87.13 -19.18 15.09
C SER A 450 -87.79 -19.08 16.46
N LEU A 451 -88.23 -20.21 17.02
CA LEU A 451 -88.61 -20.31 18.42
C LEU A 451 -87.37 -20.67 19.26
N GLU A 452 -86.77 -19.65 19.88
CA GLU A 452 -85.67 -19.81 20.83
C GLU A 452 -86.24 -20.18 22.22
N LEU A 453 -85.58 -21.07 22.97
CA LEU A 453 -86.06 -21.49 24.29
C LEU A 453 -86.00 -20.35 25.32
N ASP A 454 -87.19 -19.93 25.80
CA ASP A 454 -87.35 -19.01 26.93
C ASP A 454 -87.23 -19.78 28.26
N PHE A 455 -86.01 -19.82 28.79
CA PHE A 455 -85.71 -20.45 30.07
C PHE A 455 -86.40 -19.79 31.27
N LYS A 456 -86.85 -18.53 31.16
CA LYS A 456 -87.59 -17.84 32.23
C LYS A 456 -89.04 -18.36 32.31
N LYS A 457 -89.67 -18.65 31.17
CA LYS A 457 -91.00 -19.29 31.08
C LYS A 457 -90.94 -20.80 31.36
N ILE A 458 -89.89 -21.49 30.93
CA ILE A 458 -89.67 -22.91 31.23
C ILE A 458 -89.53 -23.13 32.74
N ASN A 459 -88.71 -22.32 33.42
CA ASN A 459 -88.40 -22.51 34.83
C ASN A 459 -89.58 -22.28 35.79
N THR A 460 -90.70 -21.69 35.36
CA THR A 460 -91.93 -21.62 36.18
C THR A 460 -92.83 -22.86 36.06
N LYS A 461 -92.55 -23.76 35.10
CA LYS A 461 -93.27 -25.03 34.90
C LYS A 461 -92.52 -26.26 35.41
N LEU A 462 -91.25 -26.12 35.78
CA LEU A 462 -90.43 -27.20 36.35
C LEU A 462 -90.55 -27.24 37.87
N LEU A 463 -90.68 -28.44 38.45
CA LEU A 463 -90.67 -28.66 39.91
C LEU A 463 -89.35 -28.24 40.58
N SER A 464 -88.26 -28.20 39.81
CA SER A 464 -86.99 -27.60 40.21
C SER A 464 -86.41 -26.89 38.98
N PRO A 465 -86.13 -25.57 39.05
CA PRO A 465 -85.68 -24.81 37.88
C PRO A 465 -84.29 -25.24 37.41
N LEU A 466 -84.02 -25.08 36.12
CA LEU A 466 -82.68 -25.19 35.55
C LEU A 466 -81.84 -24.00 36.01
N THR A 467 -80.63 -24.27 36.48
CA THR A 467 -79.60 -23.25 36.72
C THR A 467 -79.16 -22.60 35.39
N ASN A 468 -78.48 -21.45 35.46
CA ASN A 468 -77.94 -20.80 34.26
C ASN A 468 -77.02 -21.74 33.46
N ARG A 469 -76.16 -22.51 34.14
CA ARG A 469 -75.23 -23.46 33.51
C ARG A 469 -75.93 -24.67 32.89
N GLU A 470 -76.99 -25.17 33.52
CA GLU A 470 -77.85 -26.20 32.92
C GLU A 470 -78.59 -25.67 31.69
N SER A 471 -79.10 -24.43 31.74
CA SER A 471 -79.82 -23.77 30.63
C SER A 471 -78.89 -23.48 29.43
N GLU A 472 -77.67 -23.03 29.69
CA GLU A 472 -76.60 -22.85 28.71
C GLU A 472 -76.23 -24.17 28.02
N ILE A 473 -76.09 -25.26 28.78
CA ILE A 473 -75.86 -26.62 28.24
C ILE A 473 -77.05 -27.08 27.38
N VAL A 474 -78.30 -26.79 27.77
CA VAL A 474 -79.48 -27.10 26.94
C VAL A 474 -79.45 -26.36 25.61
N ARG A 475 -79.09 -25.06 25.59
CA ARG A 475 -78.97 -24.29 24.34
C ARG A 475 -78.00 -24.94 23.37
N LEU A 476 -76.84 -25.39 23.85
CA LEU A 476 -75.87 -26.08 22.99
C LEU A 476 -76.32 -27.51 22.58
N VAL A 477 -77.23 -28.15 23.33
CA VAL A 477 -77.91 -29.38 22.89
C VAL A 477 -78.96 -29.10 21.81
N GLU A 478 -79.66 -27.97 21.87
CA GLU A 478 -80.55 -27.49 20.80
C GLU A 478 -79.73 -27.07 19.56
N GLU A 479 -78.54 -26.51 19.80
CA GLU A 479 -77.32 -26.43 18.96
C GLU A 479 -77.01 -27.69 18.12
N GLY A 480 -77.36 -28.86 18.68
CA GLY A 480 -76.97 -30.19 18.19
C GLY A 480 -75.62 -30.71 18.70
N LEU A 481 -74.84 -29.91 19.44
CA LEU A 481 -73.44 -30.21 19.80
C LEU A 481 -73.31 -31.44 20.71
N THR A 482 -72.35 -32.32 20.43
CA THR A 482 -71.99 -33.47 21.27
C THR A 482 -71.50 -33.06 22.65
N ASN A 483 -71.43 -33.99 23.61
CA ASN A 483 -70.96 -33.68 24.97
C ASN A 483 -69.52 -33.12 24.97
N SER A 484 -68.65 -33.61 24.08
CA SER A 484 -67.26 -33.19 23.95
C SER A 484 -67.14 -31.78 23.36
N GLU A 485 -67.98 -31.42 22.38
CA GLU A 485 -68.04 -30.07 21.81
C GLU A 485 -68.60 -29.05 22.82
N ILE A 486 -69.64 -29.42 23.59
CA ILE A 486 -70.15 -28.61 24.71
C ILE A 486 -69.05 -28.43 25.77
N ALA A 487 -68.32 -29.49 26.12
CA ALA A 487 -67.25 -29.45 27.10
C ALA A 487 -66.12 -28.48 26.68
N ALA A 488 -65.70 -28.54 25.40
CA ALA A 488 -64.72 -27.62 24.84
C ALA A 488 -65.23 -26.17 24.79
N ARG A 489 -66.45 -25.93 24.31
CA ARG A 489 -67.06 -24.59 24.17
C ARG A 489 -67.34 -23.91 25.51
N LEU A 490 -67.57 -24.69 26.57
CA LEU A 490 -67.82 -24.20 27.93
C LEU A 490 -66.60 -24.30 28.87
N PHE A 491 -65.45 -24.76 28.38
CA PHE A 491 -64.20 -24.94 29.13
C PHE A 491 -64.35 -25.79 30.42
N VAL A 492 -65.04 -26.93 30.32
CA VAL A 492 -65.26 -27.89 31.42
C VAL A 492 -65.01 -29.33 30.97
N SER A 493 -64.94 -30.28 31.91
CA SER A 493 -64.81 -31.70 31.54
C SER A 493 -66.10 -32.26 30.94
N GLU A 494 -65.99 -33.26 30.06
CA GLU A 494 -67.16 -33.95 29.51
C GLU A 494 -68.00 -34.66 30.59
N ASN A 495 -67.37 -35.09 31.69
CA ASN A 495 -68.07 -35.66 32.83
C ASN A 495 -68.90 -34.60 33.59
N THR A 496 -68.43 -33.34 33.61
CA THR A 496 -69.21 -32.20 34.13
C THR A 496 -70.45 -31.97 33.28
N VAL A 497 -70.33 -31.98 31.94
CA VAL A 497 -71.46 -31.86 31.01
C VAL A 497 -72.45 -33.02 31.17
N LYS A 498 -71.97 -34.27 31.25
CA LYS A 498 -72.81 -35.46 31.51
C LYS A 498 -73.56 -35.36 32.84
N THR A 499 -72.92 -34.81 33.88
CA THR A 499 -73.54 -34.63 35.20
C THR A 499 -74.67 -33.60 35.15
N HIS A 500 -74.44 -32.43 34.53
CA HIS A 500 -75.49 -31.44 34.33
C HIS A 500 -76.63 -31.97 33.46
N LEU A 501 -76.35 -32.68 32.36
CA LEU A 501 -77.40 -33.27 31.52
C LEU A 501 -78.23 -34.32 32.27
N LYS A 502 -77.62 -35.14 33.13
CA LYS A 502 -78.35 -36.08 34.00
C LYS A 502 -79.30 -35.34 34.95
N ASN A 503 -78.87 -34.21 35.51
CA ASN A 503 -79.72 -33.37 36.35
C ASN A 503 -80.86 -32.71 35.55
N VAL A 504 -80.57 -32.19 34.35
CA VAL A 504 -81.58 -31.63 33.44
C VAL A 504 -82.62 -32.68 33.06
N PHE A 505 -82.21 -33.89 32.67
CA PHE A 505 -83.12 -35.00 32.36
C PHE A 505 -84.00 -35.36 33.56
N SER A 506 -83.46 -35.37 34.77
CA SER A 506 -84.24 -35.58 36.01
C SER A 506 -85.28 -34.47 36.23
N LYS A 507 -84.87 -33.19 36.17
CA LYS A 507 -85.74 -32.02 36.38
C LYS A 507 -86.87 -31.91 35.34
N THR A 508 -86.62 -32.35 34.10
CA THR A 508 -87.56 -32.27 32.97
C THR A 508 -88.30 -33.59 32.70
N ASN A 509 -87.98 -34.66 33.45
CA ASN A 509 -88.41 -36.03 33.20
C ASN A 509 -88.20 -36.47 31.72
N ALA A 510 -87.06 -36.11 31.14
CA ALA A 510 -86.71 -36.39 29.74
C ALA A 510 -85.79 -37.62 29.61
N LEU A 511 -86.09 -38.50 28.66
CA LEU A 511 -85.41 -39.79 28.46
C LEU A 511 -84.12 -39.68 27.67
N ASN A 512 -83.99 -38.68 26.79
CA ASN A 512 -82.83 -38.44 25.96
C ASN A 512 -82.80 -36.97 25.47
N ARG A 513 -81.74 -36.59 24.73
CA ARG A 513 -81.55 -35.23 24.21
C ARG A 513 -82.70 -34.74 23.29
N THR A 514 -83.26 -35.61 22.45
CA THR A 514 -84.34 -35.24 21.53
C THR A 514 -85.67 -35.03 22.26
N ASP A 515 -85.99 -35.94 23.19
CA ASP A 515 -87.15 -35.82 24.09
C ASP A 515 -87.05 -34.58 24.99
N LEU A 516 -85.84 -34.24 25.44
CA LEU A 516 -85.57 -33.03 26.22
C LEU A 516 -85.94 -31.75 25.45
N ILE A 517 -85.44 -31.56 24.23
CA ILE A 517 -85.77 -30.36 23.44
C ILE A 517 -87.27 -30.32 23.09
N HIS A 518 -87.89 -31.47 22.79
CA HIS A 518 -89.33 -31.53 22.56
C HIS A 518 -90.15 -31.13 23.80
N LYS A 519 -89.81 -31.65 24.99
CA LYS A 519 -90.47 -31.28 26.26
C LYS A 519 -90.25 -29.82 26.61
N LEU A 520 -89.04 -29.30 26.47
CA LEU A 520 -88.75 -27.89 26.76
C LEU A 520 -89.47 -26.92 25.82
N ARG A 521 -89.68 -27.29 24.55
CA ARG A 521 -90.53 -26.51 23.62
C ARG A 521 -92.04 -26.62 23.90
N SER A 522 -92.47 -27.54 24.77
CA SER A 522 -93.88 -27.69 25.19
C SER A 522 -94.26 -26.89 26.46
N PHE A 523 -93.28 -26.27 27.13
CA PHE A 523 -93.48 -25.44 28.32
C PHE A 523 -93.70 -23.97 27.96
#